data_AF-A0A1H9XWU6-F1
#
_entry.id   AF-A0A1H9XWU6-F1
#
_cell.length_a   1.000
_cell.length_b   1.000
_cell.length_c   1.000
_cell.angle_alpha   90.00
_cell.angle_beta   90.00
_cell.angle_gamma   90.00
#
_symmetry.space_group_name_H-M   'P 1'
#
loop_
_entity.id
_entity.type
_entity.pdbx_description
1 polymer ?
#
loop_
_entity_poly.entity_id
_entity_poly.type
_entity_poly.pdbx_seq_one_letter_code
_entity_poly.pdbx_strand_id
1 'polypeptide(L)'
;IERKMTKDYAHHNLLQRPRDVPVRTALGWMAITYFMVLLLMGGNDIFAYQFDISLNLTTWMGRIGMLVLPPLAYFIAYRICIGLQRGDREVLEHGVETGIIKRLPHGEFIEVHQPLGPVDDHGHPIPLAYQGASVPKKMNKLGSAGHPVVGSTWSPDPVEETVALQNARKHAHASEGLSSQDEASELAGKPSDPKA
;
A
#
# COMPACT_ATOMS: atom_id res chain seq x y z
N ILE A 1 -1.53 -8.99 -25.13
CA ILE A 1 -1.26 -10.38 -24.65
C ILE A 1 -2.12 -10.69 -23.44
N GLU A 2 -1.97 -9.94 -22.34
CA GLU A 2 -2.76 -10.13 -21.10
C GLU A 2 -4.27 -10.20 -21.34
N ARG A 3 -4.85 -9.22 -22.06
CA ARG A 3 -6.28 -9.22 -22.46
C ARG A 3 -6.80 -10.55 -22.99
N LYS A 4 -5.99 -11.25 -23.81
CA LYS A 4 -6.37 -12.54 -24.40
C LYS A 4 -6.36 -13.67 -23.37
N MET A 5 -5.47 -13.61 -22.37
CA MET A 5 -5.32 -14.65 -21.35
C MET A 5 -6.32 -14.46 -20.20
N THR A 6 -6.53 -13.23 -19.74
CA THR A 6 -7.49 -12.90 -18.66
C THR A 6 -8.93 -12.77 -19.17
N LYS A 7 -9.11 -12.66 -20.49
CA LYS A 7 -10.41 -12.37 -21.14
C LYS A 7 -11.05 -11.07 -20.63
N ASP A 8 -10.22 -10.11 -20.25
CA ASP A 8 -10.67 -8.85 -19.71
C ASP A 8 -10.89 -7.80 -20.82
N TYR A 9 -12.16 -7.61 -21.21
CA TYR A 9 -12.59 -6.71 -22.28
C TYR A 9 -13.39 -5.50 -21.78
N ALA A 10 -13.56 -5.36 -20.47
CA ALA A 10 -14.33 -4.25 -19.90
C ALA A 10 -13.59 -2.91 -20.05
N HIS A 11 -14.34 -1.81 -19.98
CA HIS A 11 -13.77 -0.47 -19.99
C HIS A 11 -13.23 -0.13 -18.59
N HIS A 12 -11.93 0.15 -18.49
CA HIS A 12 -11.25 0.44 -17.22
C HIS A 12 -10.84 1.89 -17.15
N ASN A 13 -11.47 2.65 -16.25
CA ASN A 13 -11.10 4.04 -15.95
C ASN A 13 -10.36 4.19 -14.62
N LEU A 14 -10.43 3.16 -13.77
CA LEU A 14 -9.75 3.12 -12.50
C LEU A 14 -8.48 2.29 -12.60
N LEU A 15 -7.40 2.82 -12.03
CA LEU A 15 -6.13 2.13 -11.96
C LEU A 15 -6.20 0.98 -10.96
N GLN A 16 -5.67 -0.17 -11.35
CA GLN A 16 -5.49 -1.30 -10.45
C GLN A 16 -4.19 -1.11 -9.67
N ARG A 17 -4.23 -1.24 -8.33
CA ARG A 17 -3.00 -1.22 -7.53
C ARG A 17 -2.14 -2.43 -7.91
N PRO A 18 -0.80 -2.28 -8.00
CA PRO A 18 0.07 -3.39 -8.40
C PRO A 18 -0.08 -4.64 -7.53
N ARG A 19 -0.31 -4.49 -6.22
CA ARG A 19 -0.53 -5.63 -5.33
C ARG A 19 -1.80 -6.42 -5.64
N ASP A 20 -2.79 -5.84 -6.30
CA ASP A 20 -4.08 -6.47 -6.61
C ASP A 20 -4.04 -7.34 -7.87
N VAL A 21 -2.97 -7.22 -8.67
CA VAL A 21 -2.78 -7.99 -9.91
C VAL A 21 -1.45 -8.74 -9.86
N PRO A 22 -1.31 -9.73 -8.94
CA PRO A 22 -0.03 -10.31 -8.55
C PRO A 22 0.71 -10.97 -9.72
N VAL A 23 -0.01 -11.59 -10.66
CA VAL A 23 0.59 -12.21 -11.86
C VAL A 23 1.20 -11.16 -12.77
N ARG A 24 0.50 -10.06 -13.06
CA ARG A 24 1.01 -8.97 -13.91
C ARG A 24 2.22 -8.32 -13.26
N THR A 25 2.16 -8.05 -11.96
CA THR A 25 3.28 -7.45 -11.22
C THR A 25 4.48 -8.38 -11.16
N ALA A 26 4.29 -9.68 -10.96
CA ALA A 26 5.36 -10.66 -10.96
C ALA A 26 6.01 -10.82 -12.34
N LEU A 27 5.23 -10.82 -13.43
CA LEU A 27 5.76 -10.80 -14.80
C LEU A 27 6.54 -9.51 -15.09
N GLY A 28 6.07 -8.36 -14.57
CA GLY A 28 6.80 -7.10 -14.64
C GLY A 28 8.17 -7.19 -13.95
N TRP A 29 8.21 -7.73 -12.73
CA TRP A 29 9.47 -7.96 -12.01
C TRP A 29 10.38 -8.96 -12.72
N MET A 30 9.84 -10.02 -13.30
CA MET A 30 10.60 -10.97 -14.11
C MET A 30 11.30 -10.27 -15.29
N ALA A 31 10.57 -9.43 -16.03
CA ALA A 31 11.12 -8.66 -17.15
C ALA A 31 12.17 -7.64 -16.71
N ILE A 32 11.92 -6.91 -15.60
CA ILE A 32 12.88 -5.96 -15.03
C ILE A 32 14.16 -6.69 -14.60
N THR A 33 14.05 -7.80 -13.87
CA THR A 33 15.21 -8.58 -13.44
C THR A 33 16.00 -9.12 -14.63
N TYR A 34 15.32 -9.63 -15.66
CA TYR A 34 15.98 -10.05 -16.89
C TYR A 34 16.75 -8.91 -17.56
N PHE A 35 16.12 -7.74 -17.69
CA PHE A 35 16.77 -6.54 -18.23
C PHE A 35 17.97 -6.11 -17.39
N MET A 36 17.85 -6.09 -16.06
CA MET A 36 18.93 -5.72 -15.16
C MET A 36 20.12 -6.69 -15.25
N VAL A 37 19.86 -7.99 -15.38
CA VAL A 37 20.93 -8.98 -15.61
C VAL A 37 21.66 -8.68 -16.93
N LEU A 38 20.93 -8.47 -18.02
CA LEU A 38 21.55 -8.15 -19.32
C LEU A 38 22.35 -6.85 -19.26
N LEU A 39 21.80 -5.82 -18.62
CA LEU A 39 22.46 -4.52 -18.45
C LEU A 39 23.78 -4.67 -17.69
N LEU A 40 23.79 -5.39 -16.58
CA LEU A 40 25.00 -5.66 -15.80
C LEU A 40 26.02 -6.49 -16.60
N MET A 41 25.54 -7.46 -17.38
CA MET A 41 26.44 -8.27 -18.22
C MET A 41 26.99 -7.49 -19.42
N GLY A 42 26.37 -6.38 -19.82
CA GLY A 42 26.91 -5.47 -20.84
C GLY A 42 28.21 -4.77 -20.43
N GLY A 43 28.47 -4.64 -19.12
CA GLY A 43 29.72 -4.10 -18.55
C GLY A 43 30.51 -5.14 -17.73
N ASN A 44 30.39 -6.42 -18.09
CA ASN A 44 30.97 -7.53 -17.33
C ASN A 44 32.50 -7.47 -17.17
N ASP A 45 33.20 -6.80 -18.08
CA ASP A 45 34.64 -6.57 -18.10
C ASP A 45 35.08 -5.58 -17.01
N ILE A 46 34.34 -4.47 -16.85
CA ILE A 46 34.56 -3.50 -15.77
C ILE A 46 34.30 -4.17 -14.41
N PHE A 47 33.23 -4.97 -14.31
CA PHE A 47 32.95 -5.74 -13.11
C PHE A 47 34.04 -6.78 -12.82
N ALA A 48 34.54 -7.49 -13.84
CA ALA A 48 35.64 -8.43 -13.68
C ALA A 48 36.91 -7.75 -13.18
N TYR A 49 37.24 -6.58 -13.74
CA TYR A 49 38.41 -5.79 -13.33
C TYR A 49 38.29 -5.22 -11.91
N GLN A 50 37.15 -4.61 -11.56
CA GLN A 50 36.99 -3.91 -10.29
C GLN A 50 36.85 -4.85 -9.08
N PHE A 51 36.31 -6.05 -9.29
CA PHE A 51 36.09 -7.03 -8.23
C PHE A 51 37.13 -8.18 -8.24
N ASP A 52 38.16 -8.08 -9.09
CA ASP A 52 39.20 -9.11 -9.26
C ASP A 52 38.62 -10.51 -9.55
N ILE A 53 37.56 -10.57 -10.37
CA ILE A 53 36.85 -11.82 -10.74
C ILE A 53 37.23 -12.21 -12.16
N SER A 54 37.38 -13.51 -12.43
CA SER A 54 37.61 -14.00 -13.80
C SER A 54 36.46 -13.61 -14.75
N LEU A 55 36.82 -13.13 -15.95
CA LEU A 55 35.87 -12.78 -17.01
C LEU A 55 35.01 -13.98 -17.46
N ASN A 56 35.61 -15.18 -17.48
CA ASN A 56 34.86 -16.41 -17.79
C ASN A 56 33.83 -16.70 -16.70
N LEU A 57 34.16 -16.44 -15.44
CA LEU A 57 33.24 -16.62 -14.32
C LEU A 57 32.09 -15.61 -14.39
N THR A 58 32.36 -14.33 -14.64
CA THR A 58 31.29 -13.32 -14.78
C THR A 58 30.34 -13.65 -15.93
N THR A 59 30.86 -14.15 -17.04
CA THR A 59 30.05 -14.61 -18.18
C THR A 59 29.15 -15.79 -17.82
N TRP A 60 29.69 -16.80 -17.12
CA TRP A 60 28.89 -17.95 -16.65
C TRP A 60 27.83 -17.53 -15.63
N MET A 61 28.16 -16.60 -14.72
CA MET A 61 27.18 -16.04 -13.79
C MET A 61 26.05 -15.34 -14.54
N GLY A 62 26.35 -14.57 -15.59
CA GLY A 62 25.33 -13.96 -16.46
C GLY A 62 24.42 -14.98 -17.12
N ARG A 63 24.99 -16.06 -17.67
CA ARG A 63 24.24 -17.14 -18.36
C ARG A 63 23.30 -17.90 -17.42
N ILE A 64 23.76 -18.22 -16.21
CA ILE A 64 22.92 -18.87 -15.21
C ILE A 64 21.90 -17.85 -14.67
N GLY A 65 22.35 -16.63 -14.39
CA GLY A 65 21.54 -15.53 -13.86
C GLY A 65 20.36 -15.19 -14.76
N MET A 66 20.55 -15.09 -16.08
CA MET A 66 19.46 -14.77 -17.02
C MET A 66 18.36 -15.84 -17.04
N LEU A 67 18.67 -17.08 -16.68
CA LEU A 67 17.71 -18.18 -16.66
C LEU A 67 17.05 -18.34 -15.27
N VAL A 68 17.83 -18.18 -14.20
CA VAL A 68 17.38 -18.48 -12.83
C VAL A 68 16.80 -17.26 -12.10
N LEU A 69 17.39 -16.08 -12.26
CA LEU A 69 16.97 -14.90 -11.51
C LEU A 69 15.57 -14.39 -11.91
N PRO A 70 15.15 -14.35 -13.19
CA PRO A 70 13.82 -13.88 -13.53
C PRO A 70 12.67 -14.74 -12.96
N PRO A 71 12.68 -16.09 -13.08
CA PRO A 71 11.67 -16.94 -12.44
C PRO A 71 11.68 -16.81 -10.91
N LEU A 72 12.85 -16.64 -10.30
CA LEU A 72 12.96 -16.41 -8.87
C LEU A 72 12.32 -15.06 -8.47
N ALA A 73 12.60 -13.99 -9.21
CA ALA A 73 12.00 -12.68 -8.99
C ALA A 73 10.47 -12.72 -9.16
N TYR A 74 9.97 -13.46 -10.16
CA TYR A 74 8.54 -13.72 -10.32
C TYR A 74 7.94 -14.34 -9.05
N PHE A 75 8.53 -15.43 -8.56
CA PHE A 75 8.02 -16.14 -7.38
C PHE A 75 7.99 -15.23 -6.14
N ILE A 76 9.08 -14.49 -5.90
CA ILE A 76 9.18 -13.57 -4.77
C ILE A 76 8.15 -12.45 -4.89
N ALA A 77 8.06 -11.78 -6.04
CA ALA A 77 7.12 -10.68 -6.25
C ALA A 77 5.66 -11.14 -6.12
N TYR A 78 5.31 -12.30 -6.65
CA TYR A 78 3.99 -12.89 -6.51
C TYR A 78 3.62 -13.13 -5.04
N ARG A 79 4.54 -13.73 -4.27
CA ARG A 79 4.35 -13.99 -2.83
C ARG A 79 4.23 -12.70 -2.02
N ILE A 80 5.04 -11.69 -2.33
CA ILE A 80 4.97 -10.38 -1.69
C ILE A 80 3.60 -9.74 -1.95
N CYS A 81 3.10 -9.77 -3.19
CA CYS A 81 1.78 -9.20 -3.51
C CYS A 81 0.66 -9.85 -2.68
N ILE A 82 0.64 -11.18 -2.58
CA ILE A 82 -0.34 -11.89 -1.75
C ILE A 82 -0.18 -11.54 -0.27
N GLY A 83 1.05 -11.45 0.24
CA GLY A 83 1.31 -11.03 1.62
C GLY A 83 0.77 -9.62 1.89
N LEU A 84 0.97 -8.69 0.95
CA LEU A 84 0.47 -7.32 1.05
C LEU A 84 -1.07 -7.26 1.00
N GLN A 85 -1.72 -8.08 0.17
CA GLN A 85 -3.18 -8.20 0.14
C GLN A 85 -3.73 -8.70 1.47
N ARG A 86 -3.12 -9.75 2.04
CA ARG A 86 -3.51 -10.30 3.35
C ARG A 86 -3.37 -9.27 4.45
N GLY A 87 -2.26 -8.53 4.47
CA GLY A 87 -2.08 -7.46 5.45
C GLY A 87 -2.99 -6.24 5.23
N ASP A 88 -3.56 -6.03 4.03
CA ASP A 88 -4.61 -5.00 3.83
C ASP A 88 -5.97 -5.55 4.34
N ARG A 89 -6.24 -6.85 4.14
CA ARG A 89 -7.44 -7.54 4.61
C ARG A 89 -7.53 -7.61 6.13
N GLU A 90 -6.42 -7.92 6.80
CA GLU A 90 -6.32 -8.00 8.26
C GLU A 90 -6.74 -6.69 8.93
N VAL A 91 -6.30 -5.55 8.38
CA VAL A 91 -6.67 -4.22 8.88
C VAL A 91 -8.15 -3.90 8.65
N LEU A 92 -8.75 -4.38 7.56
CA LEU A 92 -10.18 -4.19 7.30
C LEU A 92 -11.07 -5.06 8.18
N GLU A 93 -10.57 -6.21 8.63
CA GLU A 93 -11.29 -7.15 9.50
C GLU A 93 -11.12 -6.82 10.98
N HIS A 94 -9.94 -6.39 11.42
CA HIS A 94 -9.62 -6.19 12.84
C HIS A 94 -9.38 -4.74 13.23
N GLY A 95 -9.19 -3.83 12.28
CA GLY A 95 -8.79 -2.46 12.54
C GLY A 95 -7.27 -2.24 12.48
N VAL A 96 -6.85 -0.99 12.71
CA VAL A 96 -5.45 -0.58 12.68
C VAL A 96 -4.80 -0.87 14.03
N GLU A 97 -3.66 -1.56 13.99
CA GLU A 97 -2.78 -1.76 15.13
C GLU A 97 -2.39 -0.42 15.77
N THR A 98 -2.69 -0.24 17.06
CA THR A 98 -2.34 0.98 17.79
C THR A 98 -0.96 0.90 18.46
N GLY A 99 -0.42 -0.32 18.64
CA GLY A 99 0.78 -0.56 19.44
C GLY A 99 0.59 -0.40 20.95
N ILE A 100 -0.65 -0.22 21.43
CA ILE A 100 -0.96 -0.14 22.86
C ILE A 100 -1.39 -1.52 23.35
N ILE A 101 -0.59 -2.10 24.23
CA ILE A 101 -0.88 -3.39 24.86
C ILE A 101 -1.59 -3.15 26.20
N LYS A 102 -2.78 -3.74 26.38
CA LYS A 102 -3.54 -3.69 27.62
C LYS A 102 -3.59 -5.07 28.25
N ARG A 103 -3.27 -5.14 29.55
CA ARG A 103 -3.48 -6.35 30.36
C ARG A 103 -4.90 -6.37 30.91
N LEU A 104 -5.64 -7.43 30.66
CA LEU A 104 -6.98 -7.64 31.18
C LEU A 104 -6.96 -8.15 32.63
N PRO A 105 -8.07 -7.99 33.39
CA PRO A 105 -8.13 -8.44 34.79
C PRO A 105 -7.81 -9.92 35.01
N HIS A 106 -8.09 -10.77 34.01
CA HIS A 106 -7.76 -12.21 34.01
C HIS A 106 -6.33 -12.54 33.56
N GLY A 107 -5.52 -11.53 33.24
CA GLY A 107 -4.09 -11.67 32.93
C GLY A 107 -3.73 -11.78 31.45
N GLU A 108 -4.71 -11.82 30.54
CA GLU A 108 -4.48 -11.79 29.10
C GLU A 108 -3.94 -10.43 28.63
N PHE A 109 -3.08 -10.44 27.61
CA PHE A 109 -2.60 -9.24 26.95
C PHE A 109 -3.28 -9.10 25.60
N ILE A 110 -3.98 -7.98 25.39
CA ILE A 110 -4.60 -7.64 24.12
C ILE A 110 -3.93 -6.40 23.52
N GLU A 111 -3.78 -6.40 22.21
CA GLU A 111 -3.48 -5.17 21.49
C GLU A 111 -4.80 -4.45 21.19
N VAL A 112 -4.84 -3.15 21.50
CA VAL A 112 -6.01 -2.33 21.16
C VAL A 112 -5.93 -2.03 19.67
N HIS A 113 -6.95 -2.42 18.91
CA HIS A 113 -7.06 -2.06 17.50
C HIS A 113 -8.06 -0.91 17.33
N GLN A 114 -7.72 0.04 16.46
CA GLN A 114 -8.63 1.12 16.09
C GLN A 114 -9.47 0.68 14.88
N PRO A 115 -10.79 0.45 15.03
CA PRO A 115 -11.65 0.14 13.90
C PRO A 115 -11.71 1.32 12.93
N LEU A 116 -11.72 1.01 11.62
CA LEU A 116 -11.84 2.01 10.55
C LEU A 116 -13.29 2.34 10.18
N GLY A 117 -14.23 1.48 10.57
CA GLY A 117 -15.65 1.58 10.23
C GLY A 117 -16.54 1.44 11.46
N PRO A 118 -17.85 1.22 11.25
CA PRO A 118 -18.78 1.03 12.35
C PRO A 118 -18.42 -0.22 13.16
N VAL A 119 -18.74 -0.15 14.45
CA VAL A 119 -18.61 -1.27 15.39
C VAL A 119 -19.98 -1.85 15.69
N ASP A 120 -20.04 -3.13 15.98
CA ASP A 120 -21.26 -3.78 16.47
C ASP A 120 -21.52 -3.45 17.95
N ASP A 121 -22.65 -3.95 18.47
CA ASP A 121 -23.04 -3.77 19.88
C ASP A 121 -22.04 -4.38 20.88
N HIS A 122 -21.19 -5.28 20.42
CA HIS A 122 -20.15 -5.94 21.22
C HIS A 122 -18.79 -5.24 21.12
N GLY A 123 -18.68 -4.17 20.32
CA GLY A 123 -17.44 -3.43 20.10
C GLY A 123 -16.49 -4.08 19.10
N HIS A 124 -16.94 -5.09 18.35
CA HIS A 124 -16.16 -5.67 17.26
C HIS A 124 -16.31 -4.82 15.99
N PRO A 125 -15.23 -4.66 15.20
CA PRO A 125 -15.31 -4.00 13.90
C PRO A 125 -16.22 -4.77 12.95
N ILE A 126 -17.12 -4.07 12.28
CA ILE A 126 -17.84 -4.63 11.14
C ILE A 126 -16.87 -4.67 9.97
N PRO A 127 -16.61 -5.84 9.35
CA PRO A 127 -15.56 -5.98 8.36
C PRO A 127 -15.89 -5.17 7.10
N LEU A 128 -14.96 -4.30 6.70
CA LEU A 128 -15.13 -3.47 5.51
C LEU A 128 -14.75 -4.24 4.24
N ALA A 129 -15.50 -4.01 3.17
CA ALA A 129 -15.14 -4.54 1.85
C ALA A 129 -13.91 -3.81 1.28
N TYR A 130 -13.01 -4.56 0.65
CA TYR A 130 -11.86 -3.97 -0.05
C TYR A 130 -12.33 -3.30 -1.34
N GLN A 131 -11.96 -2.03 -1.53
CA GLN A 131 -12.38 -1.22 -2.68
C GLN A 131 -11.22 -0.84 -3.63
N GLY A 132 -10.03 -1.43 -3.47
CA GLY A 132 -8.87 -1.06 -4.29
C GLY A 132 -8.17 0.23 -3.85
N ALA A 133 -8.56 0.82 -2.72
CA ALA A 133 -7.89 1.97 -2.11
C ALA A 133 -6.74 1.55 -1.16
N SER A 134 -5.85 2.49 -0.85
CA SER A 134 -4.77 2.22 0.11
C SER A 134 -5.28 2.26 1.54
N VAL A 135 -5.20 1.12 2.25
CA VAL A 135 -5.61 1.01 3.65
C VAL A 135 -4.51 1.59 4.58
N PRO A 136 -4.84 2.50 5.52
CA PRO A 136 -3.88 3.01 6.49
C PRO A 136 -3.54 1.93 7.51
N LYS A 137 -2.25 1.65 7.72
CA LYS A 137 -1.77 0.61 8.67
C LYS A 137 -1.14 1.16 9.94
N LYS A 138 -1.08 2.48 10.08
CA LYS A 138 -0.43 3.14 11.21
C LYS A 138 -1.33 4.23 11.73
N MET A 139 -1.42 4.32 13.05
CA MET A 139 -2.25 5.32 13.70
C MET A 139 -1.84 6.77 13.34
N ASN A 140 -0.54 7.02 13.09
CA ASN A 140 -0.07 8.34 12.63
C ASN A 140 -0.68 8.77 11.28
N LYS A 141 -1.09 7.81 10.43
CA LYS A 141 -1.77 8.12 9.16
C LYS A 141 -3.25 8.47 9.36
N LEU A 142 -3.83 8.15 10.52
CA LEU A 142 -5.16 8.56 10.95
C LEU A 142 -5.16 9.88 11.72
N GLY A 143 -4.00 10.56 11.83
CA GLY A 143 -3.89 11.86 12.51
C GLY A 143 -3.83 11.77 14.04
N SER A 144 -3.62 10.60 14.64
CA SER A 144 -3.59 10.44 16.10
C SER A 144 -2.48 11.23 16.80
N ALA A 145 -1.36 11.43 16.11
CA ALA A 145 -0.22 12.18 16.64
C ALA A 145 -0.49 13.70 16.67
N GLY A 146 -1.60 14.17 16.10
CA GLY A 146 -1.91 15.58 15.95
C GLY A 146 -0.95 16.30 15.00
N HIS A 147 -0.87 17.62 15.16
CA HIS A 147 0.05 18.48 14.42
C HIS A 147 1.01 19.17 15.38
N PRO A 148 2.28 19.36 14.98
CA PRO A 148 3.20 20.16 15.77
C PRO A 148 2.66 21.59 15.92
N VAL A 149 3.01 22.23 17.03
CA VAL A 149 2.72 23.65 17.25
C VAL A 149 3.35 24.45 16.12
N VAL A 150 2.58 25.35 15.52
CA VAL A 150 3.04 26.18 14.41
C VAL A 150 3.97 27.29 14.91
N GLY A 151 4.96 27.60 14.09
CA GLY A 151 6.00 28.56 14.40
C GLY A 151 7.18 28.43 13.46
N SER A 152 8.18 29.25 13.73
CA SER A 152 9.51 29.12 13.13
C SER A 152 10.20 27.84 13.61
N THR A 153 11.29 27.45 12.95
CA THR A 153 12.14 26.32 13.37
C THR A 153 12.68 26.45 14.80
N TRP A 154 12.76 27.68 15.33
CA TRP A 154 13.39 27.97 16.63
C TRP A 154 12.45 28.58 17.66
N SER A 155 11.29 29.09 17.26
CA SER A 155 10.36 29.80 18.15
C SER A 155 8.91 29.54 17.74
N PRO A 156 8.00 29.25 18.70
CA PRO A 156 6.58 29.10 18.42
C PRO A 156 5.90 30.44 18.13
N ASP A 157 4.82 30.42 17.35
CA ASP A 157 3.96 31.58 17.15
C ASP A 157 3.13 31.87 18.42
N PRO A 158 2.56 33.09 18.56
CA PRO A 158 1.66 33.42 19.66
C PRO A 158 0.48 32.44 19.77
N VAL A 159 0.09 32.10 21.00
CA VAL A 159 -0.93 31.07 21.26
C VAL A 159 -2.25 31.39 20.55
N GLU A 160 -2.66 32.66 20.52
CA GLU A 160 -3.91 33.10 19.85
C GLU A 160 -3.93 32.74 18.36
N GLU A 161 -2.81 32.96 17.66
CA GLU A 161 -2.67 32.63 16.24
C GLU A 161 -2.66 31.11 16.02
N THR A 162 -1.97 30.36 16.88
CA THR A 162 -1.91 28.89 16.77
C THR A 162 -3.29 28.24 16.95
N VAL A 163 -4.10 28.76 17.88
CA VAL A 163 -5.47 28.29 18.14
C VAL A 163 -6.39 28.66 16.98
N ALA A 164 -6.29 29.90 16.47
CA ALA A 164 -7.07 30.34 15.31
C ALA A 164 -6.79 29.44 14.09
N LEU A 165 -5.53 29.11 13.82
CA LEU A 165 -5.13 28.22 12.74
C LEU A 165 -5.63 26.79 12.95
N GLN A 166 -5.54 26.26 14.17
CA GLN A 166 -6.03 24.92 14.48
C GLN A 166 -7.54 24.82 14.26
N ASN A 167 -8.30 25.84 14.65
CA ASN A 167 -9.74 25.91 14.39
C ASN A 167 -10.04 26.00 12.89
N ALA A 168 -9.31 26.85 12.16
CA ALA A 168 -9.45 26.95 10.70
C ALA A 168 -9.19 25.61 10.00
N ARG A 169 -8.14 24.86 10.39
CA ARG A 169 -7.84 23.52 9.85
C ARG A 169 -8.94 22.51 10.17
N LYS A 170 -9.46 22.50 11.41
CA LYS A 170 -10.58 21.63 11.79
C LYS A 170 -11.82 21.90 10.94
N HIS A 171 -12.14 23.18 10.70
CA HIS A 171 -13.25 23.56 9.84
C HIS A 171 -13.03 23.14 8.39
N ALA A 172 -11.83 23.36 7.84
CA ALA A 172 -11.47 22.96 6.49
C ALA A 172 -11.60 21.43 6.30
N HIS A 173 -11.03 20.64 7.20
CA HIS A 173 -11.12 19.18 7.14
C HIS A 173 -12.56 18.66 7.32
N ALA A 174 -13.36 19.31 8.18
CA ALA A 174 -14.77 18.98 8.30
C ALA A 174 -15.51 19.24 6.98
N SER A 175 -15.31 20.41 6.36
CA SER A 175 -15.93 20.73 5.08
C SER A 175 -15.52 19.78 3.94
N GLU A 176 -14.24 19.39 3.87
CA GLU A 176 -13.75 18.40 2.89
C GLU A 176 -14.35 17.01 3.13
N GLY A 177 -14.52 16.62 4.40
CA GLY A 177 -15.14 15.35 4.78
C GLY A 177 -16.63 15.29 4.40
N LEU A 178 -17.36 16.38 4.60
CA LEU A 178 -18.77 16.48 4.20
C LEU A 178 -18.93 16.48 2.67
N SER A 179 -18.14 17.27 1.94
CA SER A 179 -18.23 17.31 0.48
C SER A 179 -17.91 15.96 -0.15
N SER A 180 -16.92 15.24 0.39
CA SER A 180 -16.58 13.90 -0.11
C SER A 180 -17.62 12.84 0.24
N GLN A 181 -18.36 12.98 1.35
CA GLN A 181 -19.51 12.11 1.66
C GLN A 181 -20.68 12.36 0.71
N ASP A 182 -20.97 13.62 0.40
CA ASP A 182 -22.03 14.00 -0.53
C ASP A 182 -21.72 13.47 -1.95
N GLU A 183 -20.49 13.68 -2.45
CA GLU A 183 -20.04 13.13 -3.74
C GLU A 183 -20.04 11.60 -3.77
N ALA A 184 -19.63 10.93 -2.68
CA ALA A 184 -19.67 9.47 -2.59
C ALA A 184 -21.11 8.93 -2.61
N SER A 185 -22.07 9.65 -2.01
CA SER A 185 -23.48 9.30 -2.08
C SER A 185 -24.06 9.48 -3.49
N GLU A 186 -23.63 10.50 -4.23
CA GLU A 186 -24.03 10.71 -5.64
C GLU A 186 -23.44 9.64 -6.58
N LEU A 187 -22.17 9.27 -6.39
CA LEU A 187 -21.50 8.22 -7.16
C LEU A 187 -21.99 6.81 -6.85
N ALA A 188 -22.52 6.57 -5.63
CA ALA A 188 -23.15 5.31 -5.23
C ALA A 188 -24.56 5.10 -5.79
N GLY A 189 -25.05 6.02 -6.64
CA GLY A 189 -26.31 5.86 -7.39
C GLY A 189 -26.36 4.52 -8.15
N LYS A 190 -27.42 3.75 -7.90
CA LYS A 190 -27.72 2.43 -8.48
C LYS A 190 -27.28 2.31 -9.95
N PRO A 191 -26.64 1.20 -10.39
CA PRO A 191 -26.50 0.94 -11.81
C PRO A 191 -27.90 0.88 -12.42
N SER A 192 -28.19 1.80 -13.35
CA SER A 192 -29.35 1.72 -14.21
C SER A 192 -29.23 0.43 -15.02
N ASP A 193 -30.09 -0.54 -14.73
CA ASP A 193 -30.29 -1.77 -15.49
C ASP A 193 -30.50 -1.42 -16.98
N PRO A 194 -29.55 -1.71 -17.90
CA PRO A 194 -29.83 -1.56 -19.31
C PRO A 194 -30.62 -2.80 -19.72
N LYS A 195 -31.95 -2.72 -19.61
CA LYS A 195 -32.83 -3.59 -20.37
C LYS A 195 -32.69 -3.29 -21.87
N ALA A 196 -32.64 -4.38 -22.63
CA ALA A 196 -32.66 -4.54 -24.10
C ALA A 196 -31.31 -4.50 -24.81
#